data_AF-A0A2V5NDI9-F1
#
_entry.id   AF-A0A2V5NDI9-F1
#
_cell.length_a   1.000
_cell.length_b   1.000
_cell.length_c   1.000
_cell.angle_alpha   90.00
_cell.angle_beta   90.00
_cell.angle_gamma   90.00
#
_symmetry.space_group_name_H-M   'P 1'
#
loop_
_entity.id
_entity.type
_entity.pdbx_description
1 polymer ?
#
loop_
_entity_poly.entity_id
_entity_poly.type
_entity_poly.pdbx_seq_one_letter_code
_entity_poly.pdbx_strand_id
1 'polypeptide(L)'
;MITLRVFDSAVEAAMAKSVLDDHGISSSLADEAAHLYGGAPGAIPVRLLVRDDQAEEALRILDAPGPALPENFDVMTDAETVEEKPAPDVAIELRSLQRTVRRLVVVSTVLFFVLFCFVAYLLTDRPDFAGRLWLNMNSATRHSDFERARRIAETAVKQYPHEYWSHEWLANADLRLKDFAAAEAEYQRAYSLLPSEEIKKRLQEVRIQRQSQATTSTSPSPTPQLSASPATN
;
A
#
# COMPACT_ATOMS: atom_id res chain seq x y z
N MET A 1 5.77 -20.76 -44.98
CA MET A 1 4.74 -19.77 -45.32
C MET A 1 5.32 -18.40 -45.05
N ILE A 2 5.22 -17.48 -46.00
CA ILE A 2 5.71 -16.10 -45.91
C ILE A 2 4.54 -15.14 -45.80
N THR A 3 4.76 -13.96 -45.22
CA THR A 3 3.72 -12.91 -45.15
C THR A 3 3.57 -12.24 -46.50
N LEU A 4 2.37 -12.38 -47.08
CA LEU A 4 2.02 -11.79 -48.37
C LEU A 4 1.56 -10.34 -48.20
N ARG A 5 0.62 -10.11 -47.27
CA ARG A 5 0.03 -8.78 -47.02
C ARG A 5 -0.42 -8.66 -45.57
N VAL A 6 -0.43 -7.44 -45.07
CA VAL A 6 -0.85 -7.07 -43.72
C VAL A 6 -2.14 -6.27 -43.83
N PHE A 7 -3.14 -6.62 -43.02
CA PHE A 7 -4.47 -6.02 -43.02
C PHE A 7 -4.82 -5.47 -41.64
N ASP A 8 -5.39 -4.28 -41.61
CA ASP A 8 -5.83 -3.65 -40.36
C ASP A 8 -7.22 -4.15 -39.90
N SER A 9 -7.94 -4.85 -40.78
CA SER A 9 -9.26 -5.42 -40.53
C SER A 9 -9.27 -6.93 -40.75
N ALA A 10 -9.84 -7.66 -39.78
CA ALA A 10 -10.02 -9.10 -39.88
C ALA A 10 -10.95 -9.50 -41.04
N VAL A 11 -11.92 -8.65 -41.39
CA VAL A 11 -12.87 -8.90 -42.49
C VAL A 11 -12.15 -8.83 -43.83
N GLU A 12 -11.29 -7.84 -44.03
CA GLU A 12 -10.52 -7.68 -45.27
C GLU A 12 -9.52 -8.83 -45.45
N ALA A 13 -8.85 -9.23 -44.37
CA ALA A 13 -7.95 -10.38 -44.38
C ALA A 13 -8.68 -11.69 -44.73
N ALA A 14 -9.90 -11.89 -44.20
CA ALA A 14 -10.72 -13.06 -44.49
C ALA A 14 -11.22 -13.08 -45.93
N MET A 15 -11.61 -11.93 -46.50
CA MET A 15 -11.97 -11.82 -47.91
C MET A 15 -10.79 -12.15 -48.83
N ALA A 16 -9.61 -11.58 -48.56
CA ALA A 16 -8.40 -11.88 -49.33
C ALA A 16 -8.02 -13.36 -49.24
N LYS A 17 -8.15 -13.98 -48.05
CA LYS A 17 -7.99 -15.42 -47.89
C LYS A 17 -9.01 -16.21 -48.72
N SER A 18 -10.29 -15.83 -48.69
CA SER A 18 -11.33 -16.49 -49.49
C SER A 18 -11.04 -16.46 -50.98
N VAL A 19 -10.58 -15.31 -51.49
CA VAL A 19 -10.18 -15.19 -52.90
C VAL A 19 -9.02 -16.12 -53.23
N LEU A 20 -8.00 -16.20 -52.37
CA LEU A 20 -6.88 -17.11 -52.60
C LEU A 20 -7.29 -18.59 -52.53
N ASP A 21 -8.17 -18.94 -51.58
CA ASP A 21 -8.69 -20.30 -51.43
C ASP A 21 -9.52 -20.72 -52.66
N ASP A 22 -10.33 -19.81 -53.24
CA ASP A 22 -11.10 -20.05 -54.48
C ASP A 22 -10.19 -20.33 -55.68
N HIS A 23 -8.99 -19.73 -55.70
CA HIS A 23 -7.96 -19.97 -56.70
C HIS A 23 -7.04 -21.17 -56.35
N GLY A 24 -7.36 -21.95 -55.31
CA GLY A 24 -6.61 -23.14 -54.91
C GLY A 24 -5.25 -22.86 -54.27
N ILE A 25 -5.03 -21.63 -53.79
CA ILE A 25 -3.78 -21.22 -53.14
C ILE A 25 -3.88 -21.48 -51.65
N SER A 26 -2.92 -22.21 -51.10
CA SER A 26 -2.90 -22.53 -49.66
C SER A 26 -2.49 -21.31 -48.84
N SER A 27 -3.48 -20.68 -48.21
CA SER A 27 -3.31 -19.47 -47.40
C SER A 27 -3.75 -19.68 -45.94
N SER A 28 -3.15 -18.94 -45.01
CA SER A 28 -3.46 -18.98 -43.58
C SER A 28 -3.37 -17.57 -42.99
N LEU A 29 -4.19 -17.25 -42.00
CA LEU A 29 -4.10 -15.98 -41.29
C LEU A 29 -3.32 -16.19 -39.99
N ALA A 30 -2.29 -15.38 -39.78
CA ALA A 30 -1.63 -15.26 -38.50
C ALA A 30 -2.19 -14.10 -37.71
N ASP A 31 -2.16 -14.23 -36.39
CA ASP A 31 -2.62 -13.24 -35.42
C ASP A 31 -4.16 -13.02 -35.44
N GLU A 32 -4.93 -14.04 -35.84
CA GLU A 32 -6.41 -14.04 -35.84
C GLU A 32 -7.01 -13.66 -34.47
N ALA A 33 -6.31 -13.94 -33.37
CA ALA A 33 -6.73 -13.60 -32.01
C ALA A 33 -6.77 -12.08 -31.71
N ALA A 34 -6.30 -11.24 -32.63
CA ALA A 34 -6.37 -9.78 -32.54
C ALA A 34 -7.79 -9.19 -32.73
N HIS A 35 -8.80 -10.03 -33.05
CA HIS A 35 -10.21 -9.62 -33.18
C HIS A 35 -10.80 -8.95 -31.92
N LEU A 36 -10.19 -9.12 -30.75
CA LEU A 36 -10.58 -8.43 -29.51
C LEU A 36 -10.31 -6.92 -29.53
N TYR A 37 -9.45 -6.42 -30.43
CA TYR A 37 -9.04 -5.00 -30.52
C TYR A 37 -9.00 -4.44 -31.94
N GLY A 38 -9.49 -5.16 -32.95
CA GLY A 38 -9.49 -4.72 -34.35
C GLY A 38 -10.22 -3.38 -34.55
N GLY A 39 -9.51 -2.38 -35.08
CA GLY A 39 -10.05 -1.04 -35.39
C GLY A 39 -9.63 0.10 -34.45
N ALA A 40 -8.90 -0.17 -33.36
CA ALA A 40 -8.35 0.86 -32.47
C ALA A 40 -6.93 1.32 -32.91
N PRO A 41 -6.53 2.59 -32.64
CA PRO A 41 -5.16 3.02 -32.87
C PRO A 41 -4.17 2.12 -32.12
N GLY A 42 -3.29 1.42 -32.84
CA GLY A 42 -2.31 0.49 -32.27
C GLY A 42 -2.76 -0.97 -32.16
N ALA A 43 -3.88 -1.36 -32.80
CA ALA A 43 -4.26 -2.76 -32.94
C ALA A 43 -3.17 -3.56 -33.69
N ILE A 44 -2.94 -4.80 -33.26
CA ILE A 44 -2.00 -5.70 -33.93
C ILE A 44 -2.63 -6.10 -35.27
N PRO A 45 -1.98 -5.82 -36.40
CA PRO A 45 -2.57 -6.08 -37.70
C PRO A 45 -2.51 -7.57 -38.05
N VAL A 46 -3.49 -8.03 -38.84
CA VAL A 46 -3.63 -9.43 -39.26
C VAL A 46 -2.73 -9.70 -40.46
N ARG A 47 -1.99 -10.81 -40.44
CA ARG A 47 -1.05 -11.16 -41.50
C ARG A 47 -1.57 -12.31 -42.33
N LEU A 48 -1.70 -12.10 -43.64
CA LEU A 48 -2.02 -13.17 -44.59
C LEU A 48 -0.74 -13.89 -45.00
N LEU A 49 -0.67 -15.17 -44.70
CA LEU A 49 0.47 -16.04 -44.96
C LEU A 49 0.16 -16.96 -46.15
N VAL A 50 1.09 -17.06 -47.09
CA VAL A 50 1.01 -17.96 -48.25
C VAL A 50 2.28 -18.80 -48.34
N ARG A 51 2.25 -19.94 -49.03
CA ARG A 51 3.46 -20.72 -49.30
C ARG A 51 4.40 -19.96 -50.24
N ASP A 52 5.71 -20.10 -50.03
CA ASP A 52 6.74 -19.31 -50.70
C ASP A 52 6.75 -19.54 -52.22
N ASP A 53 6.46 -20.77 -52.63
CA ASP A 53 6.31 -21.22 -54.01
C ASP A 53 5.07 -20.65 -54.74
N GLN A 54 4.11 -20.09 -54.00
CA GLN A 54 2.84 -19.58 -54.54
C GLN A 54 2.63 -18.08 -54.28
N ALA A 55 3.60 -17.40 -53.68
CA ALA A 55 3.43 -16.02 -53.23
C ALA A 55 3.30 -15.01 -54.38
N GLU A 56 4.07 -15.16 -55.46
CA GLU A 56 4.00 -14.26 -56.63
C GLU A 56 2.70 -14.43 -57.44
N GLU A 57 2.10 -15.61 -57.41
CA GLU A 57 0.80 -15.89 -58.02
C GLU A 57 -0.34 -15.34 -57.18
N ALA A 58 -0.27 -15.52 -55.86
CA ALA A 58 -1.22 -14.96 -54.91
C ALA A 58 -1.27 -13.43 -54.98
N LEU A 59 -0.12 -12.76 -55.10
CA LEU A 59 -0.06 -11.31 -55.22
C LEU A 59 -0.73 -10.83 -56.52
N ARG A 60 -0.50 -11.53 -57.63
CA ARG A 60 -1.13 -11.20 -58.93
C ARG A 60 -2.65 -11.34 -58.91
N ILE A 61 -3.19 -12.32 -58.19
CA ILE A 61 -4.63 -12.52 -58.06
C ILE A 61 -5.26 -11.43 -57.19
N LEU A 62 -4.60 -11.03 -56.10
CA LEU A 62 -5.10 -9.98 -55.22
C LEU A 62 -5.01 -8.57 -55.83
N ASP A 63 -4.03 -8.32 -56.71
CA ASP A 63 -3.86 -7.04 -57.39
C ASP A 63 -4.65 -6.95 -58.71
N ALA A 64 -5.20 -8.06 -59.20
CA ALA A 64 -6.09 -8.02 -60.35
C ALA A 64 -7.40 -7.30 -59.94
N PRO A 65 -7.86 -6.31 -60.72
CA PRO A 65 -9.19 -5.73 -60.48
C PRO A 65 -10.20 -6.86 -60.59
N GLY A 66 -10.89 -7.14 -59.47
CA GLY A 66 -11.89 -8.19 -59.39
C GLY A 66 -12.92 -8.04 -60.52
N PRO A 67 -13.54 -9.14 -60.97
CA PRO A 67 -14.50 -9.09 -62.07
C PRO A 67 -15.57 -8.04 -61.75
N ALA A 68 -15.69 -7.03 -62.63
CA ALA A 68 -16.75 -6.05 -62.54
C ALA A 68 -18.09 -6.80 -62.51
N LEU A 69 -18.86 -6.59 -61.45
CA LEU A 69 -20.17 -7.20 -61.30
C LEU A 69 -21.00 -6.88 -62.56
N PRO A 70 -21.59 -7.89 -63.22
CA PRO A 70 -22.46 -7.62 -64.36
C PRO A 70 -23.65 -6.75 -63.88
N GLU A 71 -24.00 -5.72 -64.65
CA GLU A 71 -25.09 -4.77 -64.34
C GLU A 71 -26.48 -5.43 -64.20
N ASN A 72 -26.58 -6.74 -64.48
CA ASN A 72 -27.78 -7.56 -64.34
C ASN A 72 -27.73 -8.46 -63.10
N PHE A 73 -27.10 -8.01 -62.01
CA PHE A 73 -27.34 -8.61 -60.70
C PHE A 73 -28.75 -8.22 -60.25
N ASP A 74 -29.75 -8.98 -60.69
CA ASP A 74 -31.04 -8.99 -60.00
C ASP A 74 -30.76 -9.48 -58.58
N VAL A 75 -30.84 -8.56 -57.62
CA VAL A 75 -30.97 -8.91 -56.21
C VAL A 75 -32.27 -9.67 -56.14
N MET A 76 -32.18 -11.01 -56.16
CA MET A 76 -33.30 -11.90 -55.95
C MET A 76 -33.83 -11.59 -54.55
N THR A 77 -34.79 -10.68 -54.53
CA THR A 77 -35.60 -10.34 -53.38
C THR A 77 -36.66 -11.43 -53.30
N ASP A 78 -36.21 -12.67 -53.19
CA ASP A 78 -37.02 -13.71 -52.59
C ASP A 78 -37.01 -13.39 -51.11
N ALA A 79 -37.87 -12.44 -50.75
CA ALA A 79 -38.47 -12.38 -49.45
C ALA A 79 -39.27 -13.69 -49.26
N GLU A 80 -38.57 -14.81 -49.07
CA GLU A 80 -39.03 -15.74 -48.07
C GLU A 80 -39.02 -14.95 -46.78
N THR A 81 -40.20 -14.41 -46.45
CA THR A 81 -40.57 -14.04 -45.10
C THR A 81 -40.41 -15.31 -44.26
N VAL A 82 -39.17 -15.58 -43.83
CA VAL A 82 -38.93 -16.24 -42.57
C VAL A 82 -39.68 -15.36 -41.58
N GLU A 83 -40.83 -15.83 -41.11
CA GLU A 83 -41.42 -15.30 -39.89
C GLU A 83 -40.35 -15.45 -38.81
N GLU A 84 -39.55 -14.41 -38.66
CA GLU A 84 -38.70 -14.18 -37.51
C GLU A 84 -39.66 -13.95 -36.35
N LYS A 85 -40.12 -15.06 -35.77
CA LYS A 85 -40.78 -15.07 -34.47
C LYS A 85 -39.87 -14.24 -33.57
N PRO A 86 -40.33 -13.08 -33.06
CA PRO A 86 -39.48 -12.27 -32.23
C PRO A 86 -39.06 -13.17 -31.07
N ALA A 87 -37.79 -13.16 -30.71
CA ALA A 87 -37.34 -13.67 -29.43
C ALA A 87 -37.32 -12.49 -28.45
N PRO A 88 -38.48 -12.00 -27.94
CA PRO A 88 -38.52 -10.88 -27.02
C PRO A 88 -37.95 -11.26 -25.64
N ASP A 89 -37.92 -12.54 -25.27
CA ASP A 89 -37.67 -12.92 -23.88
C ASP A 89 -36.18 -12.93 -23.52
N VAL A 90 -35.30 -13.46 -24.37
CA VAL A 90 -33.86 -13.59 -24.05
C VAL A 90 -33.14 -12.23 -24.04
N ALA A 91 -33.50 -11.34 -24.97
CA ALA A 91 -32.89 -10.01 -25.04
C ALA A 91 -33.29 -9.11 -23.86
N ILE A 92 -34.50 -9.29 -23.33
CA ILE A 92 -34.99 -8.57 -22.15
C ILE A 92 -34.36 -9.12 -20.87
N GLU A 93 -34.23 -10.45 -20.75
CA GLU A 93 -33.57 -11.10 -19.62
C GLU A 93 -32.09 -10.72 -19.49
N LEU A 94 -31.35 -10.67 -20.60
CA LEU A 94 -29.93 -10.26 -20.56
C LEU A 94 -29.77 -8.79 -20.11
N ARG A 95 -30.66 -7.89 -20.57
CA ARG A 95 -30.64 -6.47 -20.17
C ARG A 95 -31.03 -6.27 -18.71
N SER A 96 -31.94 -7.07 -18.17
CA SER A 96 -32.32 -7.01 -16.75
C SER A 96 -31.22 -7.58 -15.85
N LEU A 97 -30.54 -8.64 -16.29
CA LEU A 97 -29.37 -9.20 -15.62
C LEU A 97 -28.21 -8.20 -15.58
N GLN A 98 -27.89 -7.57 -16.71
CA GLN A 98 -26.82 -6.57 -16.81
C GLN A 98 -27.05 -5.36 -15.91
N ARG A 99 -28.30 -4.88 -15.79
CA ARG A 99 -28.63 -3.78 -14.85
C ARG A 99 -28.46 -4.19 -13.40
N THR A 100 -28.79 -5.44 -13.08
CA THR A 100 -28.68 -5.99 -11.72
C THR A 100 -27.22 -6.18 -11.33
N VAL A 101 -26.41 -6.75 -12.23
CA VAL A 101 -24.96 -6.87 -12.05
C VAL A 101 -24.31 -5.50 -11.92
N ARG A 102 -24.67 -4.53 -12.77
CA ARG A 102 -24.16 -3.16 -12.66
C ARG A 102 -24.48 -2.50 -11.31
N ARG A 103 -25.70 -2.70 -10.79
CA ARG A 103 -26.08 -2.20 -9.46
C ARG A 103 -25.28 -2.87 -8.35
N LEU A 104 -25.10 -4.19 -8.41
CA LEU A 104 -24.29 -4.93 -7.43
C LEU A 104 -22.82 -4.50 -7.45
N VAL A 105 -22.24 -4.31 -8.64
CA VAL A 105 -20.87 -3.80 -8.77
C VAL A 105 -20.75 -2.40 -8.18
N VAL A 106 -21.68 -1.50 -8.46
CA VAL A 106 -21.65 -0.13 -7.89
C VAL A 106 -21.78 -0.18 -6.37
N VAL A 107 -22.73 -0.94 -5.83
CA VAL A 107 -22.91 -1.09 -4.37
C VAL A 107 -21.68 -1.71 -3.71
N SER A 108 -21.12 -2.77 -4.30
CA SER A 108 -19.89 -3.40 -3.81
C SER A 108 -18.71 -2.43 -3.81
N THR A 109 -18.55 -1.65 -4.90
CA THR A 109 -17.48 -0.65 -5.01
C THR A 109 -17.63 0.45 -3.95
N VAL A 110 -18.85 0.95 -3.74
CA VAL A 110 -19.14 1.96 -2.71
C VAL A 110 -18.89 1.38 -1.32
N LEU A 111 -19.34 0.15 -1.05
CA LEU A 111 -19.15 -0.50 0.23
C LEU A 111 -17.66 -0.77 0.51
N PHE A 112 -16.91 -1.19 -0.50
CA PHE A 112 -15.46 -1.33 -0.42
C PHE A 112 -14.78 0.01 -0.14
N PHE A 113 -15.19 1.07 -0.82
CA PHE A 113 -14.64 2.41 -0.59
C PHE A 113 -14.94 2.92 0.82
N VAL A 114 -16.17 2.73 1.31
CA VAL A 114 -16.56 3.07 2.70
C VAL A 114 -15.75 2.26 3.70
N LEU A 115 -15.60 0.95 3.49
CA LEU A 115 -14.79 0.09 4.34
C LEU A 115 -13.32 0.51 4.31
N PHE A 116 -12.78 0.85 3.14
CA PHE A 116 -11.42 1.34 2.98
C PHE A 116 -11.22 2.65 3.74
N CYS A 117 -12.14 3.61 3.61
CA CYS A 117 -12.11 4.86 4.38
C CYS A 117 -12.21 4.60 5.89
N PHE A 118 -13.05 3.66 6.32
CA PHE A 118 -13.19 3.29 7.72
C PHE A 118 -11.91 2.66 8.29
N VAL A 119 -11.28 1.76 7.54
CA VAL A 119 -10.00 1.14 7.91
C VAL A 119 -8.89 2.18 7.93
N ALA A 120 -8.81 3.06 6.92
CA ALA A 120 -7.87 4.17 6.88
C ALA A 120 -8.07 5.13 8.07
N TYR A 121 -9.32 5.41 8.44
CA TYR A 121 -9.65 6.20 9.63
C TYR A 121 -9.16 5.51 10.91
N LEU A 122 -9.41 4.22 11.10
CA LEU A 122 -8.90 3.47 12.25
C LEU A 122 -7.37 3.42 12.33
N LEU A 123 -6.69 3.38 11.18
CA LEU A 123 -5.23 3.41 11.08
C LEU A 123 -4.66 4.80 11.36
N THR A 124 -5.37 5.87 10.99
CA THR A 124 -4.90 7.26 11.12
C THR A 124 -5.27 7.86 12.49
N ASP A 125 -6.41 7.47 13.04
CA ASP A 125 -6.98 8.04 14.26
C ASP A 125 -6.64 7.24 15.52
N ARG A 126 -5.53 6.50 15.51
CA ARG A 126 -4.79 6.21 16.74
C ARG A 126 -3.95 7.47 17.00
N PRO A 127 -4.43 8.47 17.77
CA PRO A 127 -3.55 9.56 18.16
C PRO A 127 -2.38 8.91 18.88
N ASP A 128 -1.20 8.93 18.25
CA ASP A 128 0.04 8.45 18.84
C ASP A 128 0.46 9.42 19.94
N PHE A 129 -0.37 9.48 20.99
CA PHE A 129 -0.22 10.39 22.10
C PHE A 129 1.05 10.03 22.86
N ALA A 130 1.31 8.73 23.06
CA ALA A 130 2.55 8.24 23.62
C ALA A 130 3.76 8.65 22.78
N GLY A 131 3.71 8.50 21.45
CA GLY A 131 4.79 8.93 20.55
C GLY A 131 5.02 10.44 20.55
N ARG A 132 3.96 11.25 20.54
CA ARG A 132 4.08 12.72 20.68
C ARG A 132 4.67 13.11 22.03
N LEU A 133 4.24 12.46 23.10
CA LEU A 133 4.74 12.73 24.45
C LEU A 133 6.22 12.33 24.57
N TRP A 134 6.59 11.19 23.99
CA TRP A 134 7.98 10.74 23.88
C TRP A 134 8.84 11.75 23.12
N LEU A 135 8.40 12.22 21.95
CA LEU A 135 9.13 13.21 21.17
C LEU A 135 9.35 14.51 21.95
N ASN A 136 8.33 14.97 22.68
CA ASN A 136 8.42 16.16 23.53
C ASN A 136 9.37 15.95 24.71
N MET A 137 9.31 14.79 25.37
CA MET A 137 10.20 14.46 26.49
C MET A 137 11.66 14.30 26.02
N ASN A 138 11.87 13.58 24.93
CA ASN A 138 13.18 13.33 24.36
C ASN A 138 13.81 14.63 23.86
N SER A 139 13.02 15.51 23.23
CA SER A 139 13.51 16.85 22.88
C SER A 139 13.88 17.67 24.12
N ALA A 140 13.08 17.68 25.19
CA ALA A 140 13.45 18.37 26.43
C ALA A 140 14.74 17.82 27.06
N THR A 141 14.86 16.49 27.11
CA THR A 141 16.05 15.78 27.62
C THR A 141 17.30 16.12 26.81
N ARG A 142 17.19 16.17 25.46
CA ARG A 142 18.31 16.54 24.57
C ARG A 142 18.80 17.97 24.78
N HIS A 143 17.92 18.88 25.21
CA HIS A 143 18.27 20.26 25.52
C HIS A 143 18.66 20.45 27.00
N SER A 144 18.82 19.37 27.76
CA SER A 144 19.10 19.39 29.21
C SER A 144 18.04 20.14 30.04
N ASP A 145 16.83 20.33 29.49
CA ASP A 145 15.70 20.91 30.21
C ASP A 145 14.96 19.79 30.97
N PHE A 146 15.60 19.32 32.03
CA PHE A 146 15.11 18.18 32.81
C PHE A 146 13.84 18.52 33.62
N GLU A 147 13.64 19.79 33.97
CA GLU A 147 12.41 20.26 34.61
C GLU A 147 11.21 20.15 33.66
N ARG A 148 11.39 20.55 32.40
CA ARG A 148 10.37 20.32 31.37
C ARG A 148 10.16 18.84 31.10
N ALA A 149 11.24 18.05 31.03
CA ALA A 149 11.15 16.61 30.85
C ALA A 149 10.33 15.95 31.98
N ARG A 150 10.53 16.38 33.23
CA ARG A 150 9.76 15.94 34.40
C ARG A 150 8.27 16.24 34.25
N ARG A 151 7.88 17.48 33.93
CA ARG A 151 6.45 17.84 33.72
C ARG A 151 5.77 17.00 32.62
N ILE A 152 6.51 16.71 31.55
CA ILE A 152 6.02 15.86 30.46
C ILE A 152 5.86 14.42 30.95
N ALA A 153 6.82 13.89 31.70
CA ALA A 153 6.76 12.54 32.26
C ALA A 153 5.66 12.39 33.33
N GLU A 154 5.42 13.40 34.17
CA GLU A 154 4.26 13.43 35.08
C GLU A 154 2.94 13.34 34.32
N THR A 155 2.86 14.00 33.17
CA THR A 155 1.69 13.89 32.28
C THR A 155 1.55 12.47 31.72
N ALA A 156 2.68 11.81 31.43
CA ALA A 156 2.70 10.41 30.99
C ALA A 156 2.12 9.49 32.06
N VAL A 157 2.58 9.60 33.30
CA VAL A 157 2.13 8.78 34.44
C VAL A 157 0.64 9.00 34.73
N LYS A 158 0.15 10.24 34.60
CA LYS A 158 -1.28 10.54 34.78
C LYS A 158 -2.17 9.87 33.73
N GLN A 159 -1.70 9.78 32.50
CA GLN A 159 -2.48 9.20 31.39
C GLN A 159 -2.32 7.68 31.27
N TYR A 160 -1.14 7.17 31.63
CA TYR A 160 -0.78 5.76 31.50
C TYR A 160 -0.18 5.20 32.79
N PRO A 161 -0.94 5.17 33.90
CA PRO A 161 -0.41 4.76 35.22
C PRO A 161 -0.01 3.28 35.32
N HIS A 162 -0.40 2.46 34.34
CA HIS A 162 -0.06 1.03 34.30
C HIS A 162 1.05 0.70 33.31
N GLU A 163 1.56 1.70 32.59
CA GLU A 163 2.63 1.51 31.61
C GLU A 163 4.00 1.75 32.26
N TYR A 164 4.88 0.76 32.19
CA TYR A 164 6.20 0.82 32.83
C TYR A 164 7.03 2.03 32.37
N TRP A 165 6.95 2.37 31.08
CA TRP A 165 7.75 3.43 30.47
C TRP A 165 7.38 4.81 30.99
N SER A 166 6.12 5.01 31.42
CA SER A 166 5.68 6.29 31.97
C SER A 166 6.41 6.62 33.28
N HIS A 167 6.53 5.61 34.15
CA HIS A 167 7.28 5.67 35.41
C HIS A 167 8.79 5.73 35.15
N GLU A 168 9.30 4.98 34.16
CA GLU A 168 10.71 5.03 33.79
C GLU A 168 11.13 6.42 33.30
N TRP A 169 10.29 7.08 32.50
CA TRP A 169 10.55 8.43 32.01
C TRP A 169 10.62 9.46 33.13
N LEU A 170 9.70 9.36 34.10
CA LEU A 170 9.70 10.22 35.27
C LEU A 170 10.95 9.99 36.11
N ALA A 171 11.27 8.73 36.39
CA ALA A 171 12.48 8.35 37.12
C ALA A 171 13.77 8.84 36.42
N ASN A 172 13.84 8.74 35.09
CA ASN A 172 14.96 9.26 34.30
C ASN A 172 15.09 10.79 34.44
N ALA A 173 13.99 11.53 34.44
CA ALA A 173 14.00 12.98 34.61
C ALA A 173 14.45 13.37 36.03
N ASP A 174 13.92 12.72 37.06
CA ASP A 174 14.28 12.95 38.46
C ASP A 174 15.76 12.59 38.73
N LEU A 175 16.25 11.52 38.12
CA LEU A 175 17.66 11.13 38.19
C LEU A 175 18.58 12.24 37.64
N ARG A 176 18.20 12.88 36.53
CA ARG A 176 18.94 14.00 35.95
C ARG A 176 18.86 15.28 36.79
N LEU A 177 17.74 15.47 37.49
CA LEU A 177 17.56 16.54 38.49
C LEU A 177 18.26 16.25 39.83
N LYS A 178 18.88 15.06 39.98
CA LYS A 178 19.51 14.57 41.21
C LYS A 178 18.54 14.40 42.39
N ASP A 179 17.25 14.29 42.11
CA ASP A 179 16.26 13.84 43.09
C ASP A 179 16.25 12.31 43.13
N PHE A 180 17.29 11.74 43.74
CA PHE A 180 17.47 10.29 43.77
C PHE A 180 16.37 9.59 44.59
N ALA A 181 15.68 10.30 45.48
CA ALA A 181 14.58 9.74 46.25
C ALA A 181 13.34 9.51 45.39
N ALA A 182 12.95 10.54 44.63
CA ALA A 182 11.84 10.45 43.67
C ALA A 182 12.15 9.44 42.57
N ALA A 183 13.37 9.50 42.01
CA ALA A 183 13.81 8.58 40.97
C ALA A 183 13.75 7.11 41.42
N GLU A 184 14.18 6.81 42.66
CA GLU A 184 14.14 5.44 43.17
C GLU A 184 12.70 4.92 43.26
N ALA A 185 11.77 5.72 43.78
CA ALA A 185 10.38 5.32 43.93
C ALA A 185 9.72 5.01 42.58
N GLU A 186 9.97 5.84 41.56
CA GLU A 186 9.40 5.63 40.23
C GLU A 186 10.07 4.47 39.48
N TYR A 187 11.39 4.26 39.62
CA TYR A 187 12.02 3.03 39.09
C TYR A 187 11.51 1.76 39.76
N GLN A 188 11.20 1.79 41.06
CA GLN A 188 10.59 0.64 41.73
C GLN A 188 9.21 0.31 41.15
N ARG A 189 8.39 1.32 40.85
CA ARG A 189 7.10 1.14 40.18
C ARG A 189 7.28 0.60 38.77
N ALA A 190 8.20 1.18 37.98
CA ALA A 190 8.53 0.69 36.64
C ALA A 190 8.97 -0.78 36.69
N TYR A 191 9.80 -1.16 37.67
CA TYR A 191 10.25 -2.54 37.85
C TYR A 191 9.13 -3.50 38.28
N SER A 192 8.18 -3.04 39.10
CA SER A 192 7.01 -3.86 39.47
C SER A 192 6.07 -4.12 38.30
N LEU A 193 5.99 -3.20 37.34
CA LEU A 193 5.19 -3.35 36.13
C LEU A 193 5.90 -4.22 35.09
N LEU A 194 7.20 -3.99 34.90
CA LEU A 194 8.04 -4.77 33.99
C LEU A 194 9.40 -5.08 34.65
N PRO A 195 9.59 -6.28 35.19
CA PRO A 195 10.88 -6.72 35.69
C PRO A 195 11.88 -6.90 34.54
N SER A 196 12.65 -5.85 34.24
CA SER A 196 13.70 -5.88 33.21
C SER A 196 15.08 -5.68 33.83
N GLU A 197 16.11 -6.29 33.21
CA GLU A 197 17.49 -6.13 33.67
C GLU A 197 17.98 -4.67 33.51
N GLU A 198 17.50 -3.95 32.50
CA GLU A 198 17.82 -2.53 32.32
C GLU A 198 17.26 -1.67 33.46
N ILE A 199 15.99 -1.84 33.83
CA ILE A 199 15.36 -1.10 34.93
C ILE A 199 16.02 -1.45 36.26
N LYS A 200 16.32 -2.74 36.48
CA LYS A 200 17.04 -3.21 37.67
C LYS A 200 18.41 -2.55 37.80
N LYS A 201 19.16 -2.46 36.70
CA LYS A 201 20.47 -1.78 36.67
C LYS A 201 20.34 -0.30 37.02
N ARG A 202 19.36 0.40 36.42
CA ARG A 202 19.11 1.82 36.73
C ARG A 202 18.69 2.05 38.17
N LEU A 203 17.83 1.18 38.71
CA LEU A 203 17.42 1.23 40.11
C LEU A 203 18.61 1.06 41.06
N GLN A 204 19.55 0.15 40.74
CA GLN A 204 20.79 0.00 41.50
C GLN A 204 21.67 1.25 41.42
N GLU A 205 21.83 1.85 40.23
CA GLU A 205 22.58 3.09 40.05
C GLU A 205 22.01 4.21 40.92
N VAL A 206 20.69 4.43 40.90
CA VAL A 206 20.04 5.45 41.72
C VAL A 206 20.27 5.23 43.20
N ARG A 207 20.19 3.99 43.67
CA ARG A 207 20.46 3.63 45.08
C ARG A 207 21.88 3.97 45.50
N ILE A 208 22.86 3.70 44.64
CA ILE A 208 24.27 4.05 44.90
C ILE A 208 24.42 5.57 45.00
N GLN A 209 23.88 6.31 44.03
CA GLN A 209 23.96 7.79 44.02
C GLN A 209 23.30 8.42 45.26
N ARG A 210 22.14 7.91 45.67
CA ARG A 210 21.43 8.35 46.88
C ARG A 210 22.28 8.11 48.14
N GLN A 211 22.90 6.94 48.26
CA GLN A 211 23.78 6.62 49.40
C GLN A 211 25.00 7.56 49.44
N SER A 212 25.63 7.82 48.30
CA SER A 212 26.75 8.78 48.21
C SER A 212 26.35 10.22 48.56
N GLN A 213 25.13 10.64 48.22
CA GLN A 213 24.60 11.95 48.62
C GLN A 213 24.34 12.02 50.14
N ALA A 214 23.85 10.93 50.74
CA ALA A 214 23.61 10.87 52.18
C ALA A 214 24.92 10.93 52.99
N THR A 215 25.97 10.25 52.55
CA THR A 215 27.28 10.25 53.25
C THR A 215 27.98 11.61 53.16
N THR A 216 27.87 12.31 52.02
CA THR A 216 28.42 13.66 51.85
C THR A 216 27.68 14.70 52.67
N SER A 217 26.36 14.56 52.84
CA SER A 217 25.54 15.47 53.65
C SER A 217 25.71 15.28 55.16
N THR A 218 26.18 14.11 55.59
CA THR A 218 26.30 13.73 57.02
C THR A 218 27.73 13.85 57.56
N SER A 219 28.70 14.30 56.75
CA SER A 219 30.07 14.53 57.25
C SER A 219 30.08 15.74 58.20
N PRO A 220 30.31 15.56 59.52
CA PRO A 220 30.31 16.67 60.45
C PRO A 220 31.52 17.57 60.18
N SER A 221 31.30 18.89 60.13
CA SER A 221 32.38 19.88 60.10
C SER A 221 33.43 19.53 61.17
N PRO A 222 34.73 19.51 60.83
CA PRO A 222 35.75 19.38 61.86
C PRO A 222 35.73 20.66 62.69
N THR A 223 35.19 20.56 63.91
CA THR A 223 35.36 21.60 64.93
C THR A 223 36.86 21.87 65.07
N PRO A 224 37.36 23.12 64.92
CA PRO A 224 38.76 23.39 65.12
C PRO A 224 39.05 23.17 66.60
N GLN A 225 39.73 22.08 66.94
CA GLN A 225 40.35 21.93 68.26
C GLN A 225 41.49 22.95 68.33
N LEU A 226 41.20 24.06 69.00
CA LEU A 226 42.19 25.05 69.39
C LEU A 226 43.14 24.37 70.38
N SER A 227 44.34 24.03 69.89
CA SER A 227 45.44 23.50 70.68
C SER A 227 45.85 24.50 71.77
N ALA A 228 45.38 24.29 72.99
CA ALA A 228 45.99 24.90 74.17
C ALA A 228 47.19 24.03 74.58
N SER A 229 48.38 24.50 74.21
CA SER A 229 49.68 23.94 74.62
C SER A 229 49.89 24.16 76.13
N PRO A 230 50.61 23.26 76.84
CA PRO A 230 50.85 23.38 78.27
C PRO A 230 52.04 24.32 78.55
N ALA A 231 51.91 25.21 79.53
CA ALA A 231 53.03 25.96 80.06
C ALA A 231 53.01 25.88 81.59
N THR A 232 54.01 25.16 82.09
CA THR A 232 54.52 25.15 83.46
C THR A 232 55.03 26.53 83.88
N ASN A 233 54.57 27.02 85.04
CA ASN A 233 55.40 27.40 86.20
C ASN A 233 54.51 27.77 87.40
#